data_AF-F6IUZ9-F1
#
_entry.id   AF-F6IUZ9-F1
#
_cell.length_a   1.000
_cell.length_b   1.000
_cell.length_c   1.000
_cell.angle_alpha   90.00
_cell.angle_beta   90.00
_cell.angle_gamma   90.00
#
_symmetry.space_group_name_H-M   'P 1'
#
loop_
_entity.id
_entity.type
_entity.pdbx_description
1 polymer ?
#
loop_
_entity_poly.entity_id
_entity_poly.type
_entity_poly.pdbx_seq_one_letter_code
_entity_poly.pdbx_strand_id
1 'polypeptide(L)'
;MIFTIVILLLLVSAIFRGFHRGFVIEMLHLIGTVVVLLFARLLYQPVGAAISNLLTGLNLIEGSAMSTLIINLIAFFVLISLGWSVIRLLGRVSRSITWLPVIKQVNSVAGGAVAFVITYLVIFVVLSLANLVKTDFIQTQMNNSPLATYIVKQTPGLTSQYLSHLVNFDDGTTTSDS
;
A
#
# COMPACT_ATOMS: atom_id res chain seq x y z
N MET A 1 12.96 16.13 -3.96
CA MET A 1 12.18 17.35 -3.60
C MET A 1 10.74 17.26 -4.09
N ILE A 2 10.49 16.83 -5.33
CA ILE A 2 9.13 16.76 -5.92
C ILE A 2 8.21 15.83 -5.12
N PHE A 3 8.69 14.64 -4.71
CA PHE A 3 7.89 13.69 -3.93
C PHE A 3 7.37 14.29 -2.62
N THR A 4 8.20 15.05 -1.91
CA THR A 4 7.80 15.75 -0.67
C THR A 4 6.61 16.68 -0.90
N ILE A 5 6.67 17.48 -1.98
CA ILE A 5 5.63 18.46 -2.31
C ILE A 5 4.32 17.75 -2.65
N VAL A 6 4.39 16.70 -3.48
CA VAL A 6 3.21 15.91 -3.86
C VAL A 6 2.58 15.24 -2.64
N ILE A 7 3.38 14.61 -1.77
CA ILE A 7 2.91 13.96 -0.54
C ILE A 7 2.19 14.97 0.37
N LEU A 8 2.79 16.15 0.58
CA LEU A 8 2.22 17.18 1.44
C LEU A 8 0.89 17.69 0.87
N LEU A 9 0.82 17.94 -0.44
CA LEU A 9 -0.41 18.36 -1.11
C LEU A 9 -1.51 17.30 -0.96
N LEU A 10 -1.19 16.02 -1.15
CA LEU A 10 -2.13 14.92 -0.98
C LEU A 10 -2.65 14.82 0.46
N LEU A 11 -1.77 14.91 1.47
CA LEU A 11 -2.16 14.86 2.88
C LEU A 11 -3.06 16.03 3.26
N VAL A 12 -2.72 17.25 2.82
CA VAL A 12 -3.54 18.44 3.05
C VAL A 12 -4.90 18.31 2.35
N SER A 13 -4.92 17.89 1.09
CA SER A 13 -6.18 17.64 0.35
C SER A 13 -7.05 16.57 1.02
N ALA A 14 -6.43 15.54 1.60
CA ALA A 14 -7.14 14.50 2.34
C ALA A 14 -7.82 15.04 3.58
N ILE A 15 -7.12 15.84 4.38
CA ILE A 15 -7.67 16.50 5.56
C ILE A 15 -8.92 17.33 5.18
N PHE A 16 -8.82 18.19 4.15
CA PHE A 16 -9.96 18.98 3.67
C PHE A 16 -11.15 18.12 3.24
N ARG A 17 -10.88 17.00 2.57
CA ARG A 17 -11.90 16.06 2.12
C ARG A 17 -12.57 15.33 3.28
N GLY A 18 -11.80 14.93 4.29
CA GLY A 18 -12.29 14.28 5.52
C GLY A 18 -13.16 15.22 6.35
N PHE A 19 -12.78 16.50 6.45
CA PHE A 19 -13.60 17.53 7.10
C PHE A 19 -15.00 17.63 6.48
N HIS A 20 -15.12 17.52 5.15
CA HIS A 20 -16.41 17.65 4.46
C HIS A 20 -17.27 16.38 4.51
N ARG A 21 -16.64 15.20 4.65
CA ARG A 21 -17.33 13.90 4.64
C ARG A 21 -17.82 13.48 6.03
N GLY A 22 -17.18 13.96 7.10
CA GLY A 22 -17.51 13.60 8.49
C GLY A 22 -16.88 12.27 8.94
N PHE A 23 -16.71 12.13 10.26
CA PHE A 23 -15.96 11.04 10.90
C PHE A 23 -16.49 9.65 10.60
N VAL A 24 -17.80 9.44 10.67
CA VAL A 24 -18.41 8.09 10.53
C VAL A 24 -18.08 7.47 9.17
N ILE A 25 -18.24 8.25 8.09
CA ILE A 25 -17.97 7.77 6.73
C ILE A 25 -16.47 7.54 6.53
N GLU A 26 -15.65 8.42 7.08
CA GLU A 26 -14.20 8.28 6.95
C GLU A 26 -13.70 7.06 7.74
N MET A 27 -14.27 6.77 8.91
CA MET A 27 -13.88 5.61 9.71
C MET A 27 -14.23 4.29 9.03
N LEU A 28 -15.37 4.24 8.34
CA LEU A 28 -15.70 3.11 7.46
C LEU A 28 -14.66 2.92 6.35
N HIS A 29 -14.18 4.02 5.75
CA HIS A 29 -13.12 3.96 4.74
C HIS A 29 -11.79 3.52 5.35
N LEU A 30 -11.46 3.93 6.58
CA LEU A 30 -10.24 3.50 7.27
C LEU A 30 -10.27 2.00 7.52
N ILE A 31 -11.32 1.51 8.18
CA ILE A 31 -11.47 0.09 8.47
C ILE A 31 -11.45 -0.72 7.17
N GLY A 32 -12.21 -0.28 6.17
CA GLY A 32 -12.22 -0.91 4.85
C GLY A 32 -10.84 -0.94 4.21
N THR A 33 -10.09 0.16 4.26
CA THR A 33 -8.73 0.25 3.67
C THR A 33 -7.79 -0.72 4.37
N VAL A 34 -7.81 -0.77 5.71
CA VAL A 34 -6.99 -1.73 6.47
C VAL A 34 -7.33 -3.17 6.09
N VAL A 35 -8.62 -3.50 6.03
CA VAL A 35 -9.09 -4.83 5.62
C VAL A 35 -8.62 -5.17 4.20
N VAL A 36 -8.78 -4.26 3.24
CA VAL A 36 -8.32 -4.45 1.85
C VAL A 36 -6.81 -4.63 1.77
N LEU A 37 -6.04 -3.88 2.57
CA LEU A 37 -4.58 -4.05 2.61
C LEU A 37 -4.18 -5.41 3.17
N LEU A 38 -4.85 -5.89 4.22
CA LEU A 38 -4.61 -7.23 4.76
C LEU A 38 -4.97 -8.31 3.74
N PHE A 39 -6.13 -8.22 3.09
CA PHE A 39 -6.54 -9.15 2.04
C PHE A 39 -5.57 -9.15 0.85
N ALA A 40 -5.19 -7.97 0.36
CA ALA A 40 -4.22 -7.86 -0.74
C ALA A 40 -2.87 -8.46 -0.36
N ARG A 41 -2.42 -8.24 0.88
CA ARG A 41 -1.16 -8.78 1.38
C ARG A 41 -1.18 -10.31 1.56
N LEU A 42 -2.32 -10.90 1.89
CA LEU A 42 -2.41 -12.35 2.02
C LEU A 42 -2.57 -13.04 0.65
N LEU A 43 -3.25 -12.39 -0.29
CA LEU A 43 -3.62 -13.01 -1.56
C LEU A 43 -2.68 -12.68 -2.73
N TYR A 44 -1.80 -11.67 -2.64
CA TYR A 44 -0.98 -11.29 -3.80
C TYR A 44 -0.02 -12.40 -4.25
N GLN A 45 0.55 -13.18 -3.32
CA GLN A 45 1.46 -14.28 -3.66
C GLN A 45 0.73 -15.42 -4.40
N PRO A 46 -0.35 -16.02 -3.86
CA PRO A 46 -1.03 -17.11 -4.57
C PRO A 46 -1.67 -16.65 -5.87
N VAL A 47 -2.24 -15.43 -5.90
CA VAL A 47 -2.84 -14.88 -7.14
C VAL A 47 -1.77 -14.60 -8.19
N GLY A 48 -0.66 -13.97 -7.79
CA GLY A 48 0.43 -13.67 -8.71
C GLY A 48 1.12 -14.93 -9.24
N ALA A 49 1.32 -15.96 -8.40
CA ALA A 49 1.83 -17.25 -8.83
C ALA A 49 0.89 -17.95 -9.83
N ALA A 50 -0.43 -17.94 -9.57
CA ALA A 50 -1.42 -18.51 -10.49
C ALA A 50 -1.40 -17.80 -11.85
N ILE A 51 -1.32 -16.46 -11.86
CA ILE A 51 -1.21 -15.67 -13.09
C ILE A 51 0.11 -15.97 -13.82
N SER A 52 1.24 -16.03 -13.11
CA SER A 52 2.54 -16.33 -13.71
C SER A 52 2.55 -17.71 -14.36
N ASN A 53 2.05 -18.72 -13.67
CA ASN A 53 1.97 -20.09 -14.19
C ASN A 53 1.09 -20.18 -15.44
N LEU A 54 -0.04 -19.46 -15.45
CA LEU A 54 -0.92 -19.38 -16.62
C LEU A 54 -0.21 -18.72 -17.81
N LEU A 55 0.46 -17.58 -17.60
CA LEU A 55 1.14 -16.86 -18.67
C LEU A 55 2.36 -17.64 -19.21
N THR A 56 3.13 -18.30 -18.35
CA THR A 56 4.25 -19.16 -18.77
C THR A 56 3.75 -20.39 -19.52
N GLY A 57 2.65 -21.01 -19.08
CA GLY A 57 2.03 -22.14 -19.79
C GLY A 57 1.47 -21.78 -21.17
N LEU A 58 1.19 -20.49 -21.41
CA LEU A 58 0.79 -19.95 -22.71
C LEU A 58 1.99 -19.40 -23.52
N ASN A 59 3.22 -19.58 -23.04
CA ASN A 59 4.45 -19.02 -23.65
C ASN A 59 4.41 -17.48 -23.87
N LEU A 60 3.61 -16.75 -23.08
CA LEU A 60 3.49 -15.30 -23.18
C LEU A 60 4.60 -14.55 -22.42
N ILE A 61 5.24 -15.22 -21.47
CA ILE A 61 6.33 -14.71 -20.66
C ILE A 61 7.37 -15.78 -20.41
N GLU A 62 8.61 -15.35 -20.17
CA GLU A 62 9.65 -16.22 -19.63
C GLU A 62 9.46 -16.39 -18.12
N GLY A 63 9.58 -17.62 -17.63
CA GLY A 63 9.54 -17.96 -16.21
C GLY A 63 10.83 -17.54 -15.52
N SER A 64 10.96 -16.25 -15.23
CA SER A 64 12.09 -15.68 -14.49
C SER A 64 11.65 -15.17 -13.11
N ALA A 65 12.60 -15.04 -12.19
CA ALA A 65 12.33 -14.43 -10.89
C ALA A 65 11.80 -12.99 -11.05
N MET A 66 12.31 -12.25 -12.05
CA MET A 66 11.89 -10.88 -12.31
C MET A 66 10.44 -10.79 -12.82
N SER A 67 10.05 -11.66 -13.77
CA SER A 67 8.66 -11.68 -14.27
C SER A 67 7.67 -12.07 -13.17
N THR A 68 8.02 -13.05 -12.34
CA THR A 68 7.21 -13.44 -11.17
C THR A 68 7.03 -12.28 -10.19
N LEU A 69 8.09 -11.51 -9.90
CA LEU A 69 8.00 -10.33 -9.04
C LEU A 69 7.07 -9.28 -9.64
N ILE A 70 7.20 -8.96 -10.93
CA ILE A 70 6.34 -7.99 -11.61
C ILE A 70 4.87 -8.43 -11.56
N ILE A 71 4.59 -9.71 -11.82
CA ILE A 71 3.23 -10.25 -11.79
C ILE A 71 2.63 -10.22 -10.39
N ASN A 72 3.42 -10.52 -9.36
CA ASN A 72 3.00 -10.39 -7.96
C ASN A 72 2.64 -8.93 -7.61
N LEU A 73 3.39 -7.94 -8.13
CA LEU A 73 3.08 -6.52 -7.95
C LEU A 73 1.78 -6.13 -8.68
N ILE A 74 1.58 -6.63 -9.89
CA ILE A 74 0.34 -6.43 -10.65
C ILE A 74 -0.85 -7.05 -9.91
N ALA A 75 -0.71 -8.28 -9.41
CA ALA A 75 -1.74 -8.97 -8.63
C ALA A 75 -2.12 -8.18 -7.37
N PHE A 76 -1.12 -7.69 -6.63
CA PHE A 76 -1.34 -6.82 -5.47
C PHE A 76 -2.13 -5.56 -5.84
N PHE A 77 -1.78 -4.89 -6.94
CA PHE A 77 -2.47 -3.69 -7.41
C PHE A 77 -3.92 -3.97 -7.81
N VAL A 78 -4.17 -5.08 -8.51
CA VAL A 78 -5.51 -5.52 -8.90
C VAL A 78 -6.36 -5.80 -7.66
N LEU A 79 -5.82 -6.51 -6.67
CA LEU A 79 -6.52 -6.81 -5.42
C LEU A 79 -6.89 -5.55 -4.64
N ILE A 80 -5.97 -4.60 -4.51
CA ILE A 80 -6.26 -3.29 -3.88
C ILE A 80 -7.34 -2.54 -4.67
N SER A 81 -7.23 -2.49 -6.00
CA SER A 81 -8.19 -1.79 -6.85
C SER A 81 -9.61 -2.36 -6.68
N LEU A 82 -9.72 -3.70 -6.64
CA LEU A 82 -10.98 -4.40 -6.40
C LEU A 82 -11.53 -4.08 -5.00
N GLY A 83 -10.70 -4.19 -3.97
CA GLY A 83 -11.09 -3.85 -2.60
C GLY A 83 -11.52 -2.39 -2.46
N TRP A 84 -10.82 -1.46 -3.11
CA TRP A 84 -11.19 -0.05 -3.14
C TRP A 84 -12.55 0.18 -3.81
N SER A 85 -12.89 -0.61 -4.84
CA SER A 85 -14.23 -0.61 -5.42
C SER A 85 -15.29 -0.99 -4.40
N VAL A 86 -15.06 -2.06 -3.62
CA VAL A 86 -15.96 -2.52 -2.55
C VAL A 86 -16.15 -1.46 -1.47
N ILE A 87 -15.06 -0.85 -0.98
CA ILE A 87 -15.14 0.22 0.04
C ILE A 87 -15.99 1.38 -0.47
N ARG A 88 -15.79 1.80 -1.73
CA ARG A 88 -16.58 2.90 -2.33
C ARG A 88 -18.07 2.56 -2.43
N LEU A 89 -18.40 1.32 -2.75
CA LEU A 89 -19.79 0.85 -2.76
C LEU A 89 -20.39 0.88 -1.36
N LEU A 90 -19.70 0.32 -0.37
CA LEU A 90 -20.14 0.34 1.04
C LEU A 90 -20.33 1.77 1.57
N GLY A 91 -19.40 2.67 1.26
CA GLY A 91 -19.49 4.08 1.64
C GLY A 91 -20.59 4.86 0.91
N ARG A 92 -21.08 4.38 -0.24
CA ARG A 92 -22.26 4.95 -0.91
C ARG A 92 -23.54 4.50 -0.23
N VAL A 93 -23.64 3.21 0.09
CA VAL A 93 -24.81 2.63 0.78
C VAL A 93 -24.93 3.19 2.20
N SER A 94 -23.82 3.28 2.94
CA SER A 94 -23.79 3.81 4.32
C SER A 94 -24.28 5.25 4.40
N ARG A 95 -24.01 6.09 3.39
CA ARG A 95 -24.52 7.46 3.32
C ARG A 95 -26.04 7.56 3.24
N SER A 96 -26.71 6.50 2.78
CA SER A 96 -28.18 6.47 2.73
C SER A 96 -28.82 6.18 4.09
N ILE A 97 -28.06 5.67 5.07
CA ILE A 97 -28.61 5.12 6.32
C ILE A 97 -28.38 6.00 7.55
N THR A 98 -27.40 6.91 7.54
CA THR A 98 -27.02 7.70 8.72
C THR A 98 -27.55 9.14 8.70
N TRP A 99 -28.80 9.31 9.13
CA TRP A 99 -29.34 10.58 9.65
C TRP A 99 -28.97 10.72 11.13
N LEU A 100 -27.71 10.99 11.46
CA LEU A 100 -27.28 11.24 12.84
C LEU A 100 -26.90 12.72 13.02
N PRO A 101 -27.69 13.50 13.77
CA PRO A 101 -27.36 14.89 14.12
C PRO A 101 -26.24 14.89 15.17
N VAL A 102 -25.01 14.62 14.73
CA VAL A 102 -23.80 14.77 15.55
C VAL A 102 -23.30 16.21 15.41
N ILE A 103 -22.81 16.79 16.51
CA ILE A 103 -22.24 18.14 16.57
C ILE A 103 -21.22 18.30 15.43
N LYS A 104 -21.58 19.10 14.42
CA LYS A 104 -20.95 19.10 13.09
C LYS A 104 -19.44 19.34 13.11
N GLN A 105 -18.94 20.10 14.07
CA GLN A 105 -17.51 20.47 14.16
C GLN A 105 -16.63 19.34 14.70
N VAL A 106 -17.04 18.62 15.75
CA VAL A 106 -16.24 17.50 16.28
C VAL A 106 -16.22 16.35 15.25
N ASN A 107 -17.36 16.11 14.60
CA ASN A 107 -17.49 15.11 13.54
C ASN A 107 -16.63 15.45 12.30
N SER A 108 -16.47 16.74 11.94
CA SER A 108 -15.62 17.12 10.81
C SER A 108 -14.15 16.97 11.15
N VAL A 109 -13.71 17.41 12.33
CA VAL A 109 -12.30 17.34 12.75
C VAL A 109 -11.81 15.92 12.85
N ALA A 110 -12.58 15.04 13.48
CA ALA A 110 -12.25 13.63 13.55
C ALA A 110 -12.24 13.00 12.13
N GLY A 111 -13.15 13.40 11.24
CA GLY A 111 -13.11 12.98 9.82
C GLY A 111 -11.84 13.42 9.09
N GLY A 112 -11.37 14.65 9.30
CA GLY A 112 -10.10 15.11 8.73
C GLY A 112 -8.90 14.29 9.19
N ALA A 113 -8.84 13.94 10.47
CA ALA A 113 -7.77 13.11 11.04
C ALA A 113 -7.80 11.68 10.47
N VAL A 114 -8.97 11.08 10.34
CA VAL A 114 -9.10 9.74 9.75
C VAL A 114 -8.69 9.74 8.27
N ALA A 115 -9.08 10.78 7.51
CA ALA A 115 -8.71 10.92 6.09
C ALA A 115 -7.20 11.08 5.90
N PHE A 116 -6.54 11.78 6.83
CA PHE A 116 -5.08 11.87 6.87
C PHE A 116 -4.45 10.48 7.04
N VAL A 117 -4.92 9.68 7.99
CA VAL A 117 -4.39 8.33 8.23
C VAL A 117 -4.58 7.44 7.01
N ILE A 118 -5.76 7.45 6.39
CA ILE A 118 -6.03 6.68 5.17
C ILE A 118 -5.07 7.08 4.06
N THR A 119 -4.92 8.38 3.82
CA THR A 119 -4.09 8.89 2.74
C THR A 119 -2.61 8.61 3.00
N TYR A 120 -2.16 8.71 4.25
CA TYR A 120 -0.83 8.28 4.66
C TYR A 120 -0.58 6.80 4.32
N LEU A 121 -1.51 5.90 4.66
CA LEU A 121 -1.40 4.48 4.34
C LEU A 121 -1.34 4.22 2.83
N VAL A 122 -2.16 4.91 2.05
CA VAL A 122 -2.14 4.80 0.58
C VAL A 122 -0.80 5.29 0.01
N ILE A 123 -0.29 6.43 0.48
CA ILE A 123 1.01 6.97 0.08
C ILE A 123 2.13 5.99 0.42
N PHE A 124 2.11 5.39 1.62
CA PHE A 124 3.07 4.38 2.02
C PHE A 124 3.12 3.20 1.04
N VAL A 125 1.95 2.68 0.64
CA VAL A 125 1.86 1.55 -0.29
C VAL A 125 2.44 1.94 -1.66
N VAL A 126 2.04 3.10 -2.20
CA VAL A 126 2.52 3.57 -3.50
C VAL A 126 4.03 3.79 -3.49
N LEU A 127 4.58 4.42 -2.45
CA LEU A 127 6.02 4.64 -2.33
C LEU A 127 6.80 3.33 -2.13
N SER A 128 6.24 2.38 -1.38
CA SER A 128 6.88 1.07 -1.19
C SER A 128 6.98 0.31 -2.51
N LEU A 129 5.92 0.35 -3.33
CA LEU A 129 5.93 -0.23 -4.67
C LEU A 129 6.92 0.49 -5.60
N ALA A 130 6.94 1.82 -5.56
CA ALA A 130 7.90 2.61 -6.35
C ALA A 130 9.35 2.27 -5.98
N ASN A 131 9.66 2.09 -4.69
CA ASN A 131 11.00 1.73 -4.21
C ASN A 131 11.47 0.34 -4.64
N LEU A 132 10.57 -0.56 -5.03
CA LEU A 132 10.94 -1.84 -5.64
C LEU A 132 11.41 -1.67 -7.09
N VAL A 133 10.97 -0.61 -7.77
CA VAL A 133 11.41 -0.26 -9.12
C VAL A 133 12.74 0.48 -9.00
N LYS A 134 13.84 -0.26 -9.15
CA LYS A 134 15.23 0.24 -9.04
C LYS A 134 15.64 1.09 -10.25
N THR A 135 14.94 2.19 -10.51
CA THR A 135 15.25 3.14 -11.59
C THR A 135 15.89 4.40 -11.02
N ASP A 136 16.87 4.95 -11.73
CA ASP A 136 17.61 6.16 -11.30
C ASP A 136 16.68 7.31 -10.92
N PHE A 137 15.65 7.57 -11.72
CA PHE A 137 14.65 8.61 -11.43
C PHE A 137 14.01 8.44 -10.05
N ILE A 138 13.55 7.23 -9.73
CA ILE A 138 12.84 6.95 -8.48
C ILE A 138 13.82 7.05 -7.30
N GLN A 139 15.02 6.49 -7.43
CA GLN A 139 16.05 6.54 -6.39
C GLN A 139 16.50 7.98 -6.10
N THR A 140 16.72 8.79 -7.13
CA THR A 140 17.06 10.21 -6.97
C THR A 140 15.93 10.98 -6.30
N GLN A 141 14.65 10.70 -6.61
CA GLN A 141 13.53 11.37 -5.95
C GLN A 141 13.35 10.96 -4.49
N MET A 142 13.53 9.67 -4.16
CA MET A 142 13.52 9.19 -2.76
C MET A 142 14.65 9.83 -1.95
N ASN A 143 15.88 9.81 -2.46
CA ASN A 143 17.05 10.39 -1.76
C ASN A 143 16.88 11.88 -1.50
N ASN A 144 16.27 12.61 -2.43
CA ASN A 144 15.97 14.02 -2.29
C ASN A 144 14.65 14.30 -1.52
N SER A 145 14.01 13.29 -0.91
CA SER A 145 12.76 13.44 -0.17
C SER A 145 12.85 12.75 1.21
N PRO A 146 13.16 13.53 2.26
CA PRO A 146 13.19 13.02 3.63
C PRO A 146 11.85 12.43 4.07
N LEU A 147 10.73 13.04 3.67
CA LEU A 147 9.39 12.53 3.99
C LEU A 147 9.07 11.20 3.31
N ALA A 148 9.37 11.05 2.02
CA ALA A 148 9.14 9.78 1.31
C ALA A 148 9.99 8.66 1.91
N THR A 149 11.26 8.95 2.18
CA THR A 149 12.18 8.01 2.82
C THR A 149 11.71 7.63 4.23
N TYR A 150 11.23 8.59 5.02
CA TYR A 150 10.68 8.35 6.35
C TYR A 150 9.45 7.43 6.31
N ILE A 151 8.49 7.71 5.42
CA ILE A 151 7.26 6.92 5.30
C ILE A 151 7.58 5.44 4.99
N VAL A 152 8.49 5.18 4.06
CA VAL A 152 8.85 3.81 3.65
C VAL A 152 9.69 3.10 4.72
N LYS A 153 10.65 3.79 5.36
CA LYS A 153 11.53 3.17 6.36
C LYS A 153 10.83 2.90 7.68
N GLN A 154 9.97 3.81 8.13
CA GLN A 154 9.39 3.77 9.45
C GLN A 154 8.06 3.00 9.54
N THR A 155 7.44 2.69 8.40
CA THR A 155 6.22 1.88 8.34
C THR A 155 6.62 0.41 8.11
N PRO A 156 6.56 -0.46 9.13
CA PRO A 156 6.98 -1.84 9.01
C PRO A 156 5.96 -2.58 8.13
N GLY A 157 6.41 -3.03 6.97
CA GLY A 157 5.56 -3.78 6.06
C GLY A 157 6.35 -4.49 4.96
N LEU A 158 7.33 -3.85 4.34
CA LEU A 158 7.98 -4.41 3.14
C LEU A 158 9.51 -4.30 3.15
N THR A 159 10.12 -3.80 4.23
CA THR A 159 11.57 -3.72 4.33
C THR A 159 12.12 -5.11 4.65
N SER A 160 12.53 -5.79 3.58
CA SER A 160 13.20 -7.11 3.55
C SER A 160 14.43 -7.24 4.43
N GLN A 161 14.88 -6.18 5.11
CA GLN A 161 16.04 -6.20 5.99
C GLN A 161 15.86 -7.10 7.22
N TYR A 162 14.62 -7.36 7.65
CA TYR A 162 14.35 -8.35 8.71
C TYR A 162 14.26 -9.78 8.17
N LEU A 163 13.77 -9.97 6.94
CA LEU A 163 13.71 -11.30 6.30
C LEU A 163 15.08 -11.79 5.84
N SER A 164 15.97 -10.91 5.37
CA SER A 164 17.34 -11.31 4.98
C SER A 164 18.17 -11.80 6.16
N HIS A 165 17.88 -11.36 7.39
CA HIS A 165 18.55 -11.85 8.60
C HIS A 165 17.98 -13.18 9.12
N LEU A 166 16.77 -13.57 8.68
CA LEU A 166 16.11 -14.83 9.04
C LEU A 166 16.26 -15.90 7.94
N VAL A 167 16.56 -15.49 6.70
CA VAL A 167 16.71 -16.36 5.52
C VAL A 167 18.19 -16.66 5.20
N ASN A 168 19.15 -16.12 5.97
CA ASN A 168 20.48 -16.72 6.04
C ASN A 168 20.33 -18.09 6.73
N PHE A 169 20.02 -19.10 5.93
CA PHE A 169 20.42 -20.45 6.27
C PHE A 169 21.93 -20.40 6.46
N ASP A 170 22.33 -20.77 7.68
CA ASP A 170 23.66 -21.24 8.02
C ASP A 170 24.15 -22.15 6.89
N ASP A 171 25.06 -21.65 6.04
CA ASP A 171 25.76 -22.47 5.05
C ASP A 171 26.69 -23.40 5.83
N GLY A 172 26.13 -24.51 6.31
CA GLY A 172 26.81 -25.59 7.00
C GLY A 172 27.73 -26.40 6.08
N THR A 173 28.64 -25.74 5.36
CA THR A 173 29.80 -26.41 4.77
C THR A 173 31.03 -26.02 5.57
N THR A 174 31.27 -26.82 6.61
CA THR A 174 32.57 -27.02 7.25
C THR A 174 33.70 -26.90 6.23
N THR A 175 34.60 -25.97 6.49
CA THR A 175 35.97 -25.95 6.00
C THR A 175 36.57 -27.34 6.15
N SER A 176 36.69 -28.04 5.02
CA SER A 176 37.56 -29.20 4.88
C SER A 176 38.99 -28.69 4.88
N ASP A 177 39.62 -28.72 6.05
CA ASP A 177 41.07 -28.64 6.18
C ASP A 177 41.74 -29.70 5.30
N SER A 178 42.73 -29.27 4.53
CA SER A 178 43.88 -30.08 4.07
C SER A 178 45.02 -29.12 3.76
#